data_AF-A0A2S3U2L1-F1
#
_entry.id   AF-A0A2S3U2L1-F1
#
_cell.length_a   1.000
_cell.length_b   1.000
_cell.length_c   1.000
_cell.angle_alpha   90.00
_cell.angle_beta   90.00
_cell.angle_gamma   90.00
#
_symmetry.space_group_name_H-M   'P 1'
#
loop_
_entity.id
_entity.type
_entity.pdbx_description
1 polymer ?
#
loop_
_entity_poly.entity_id
_entity_poly.type
_entity_poly.pdbx_seq_one_letter_code
_entity_poly.pdbx_strand_id
1 'polypeptide(L)'
;MKEPYGVGLDIGTNSVGWTVVDASGHVRKIKGQTGIGVRLFKEGAAAADRRGFRTTRRRLKRVKWRLRLLREFFDQPISKVDINFFARRKYSDVSPRDPNYNGLEKTLFNDRSDQDFYHDYPTIYHLREALMTQHRKFDVREIYLAIHHIVKYHGNFLRNDAATAYRSGTLDLQQHFETLNHLFSQADLELNLNLTTDVALLDSIKQTLVRTDISRSDRQKLIMPLLAVLTGATTAEKKRQKAVVTEFAKALVGNKTKIDVLTLTDIDATEAKDWAFSLEENQDKLPGIEDRFSEVGQQIIDEVIRLYASVNLAQLIPEGKRFSQSMVEKYKCHGEDLKLLKAYIRSQSDAKRGRAIRATYDQYIDGVKSKQVTQEAFQKA
;
A
#
# COMPACT_ATOMS: atom_id res chain seq x y z
N MET A 1 -14.50 -1.99 69.76
CA MET A 1 -13.17 -2.61 69.51
C MET A 1 -12.91 -2.64 68.02
N LYS A 2 -11.66 -2.43 67.58
CA LYS A 2 -11.27 -2.69 66.17
C LYS A 2 -10.95 -4.17 66.05
N GLU A 3 -11.81 -4.92 65.38
CA GLU A 3 -11.57 -6.33 65.10
C GLU A 3 -10.76 -6.48 63.80
N PRO A 4 -9.72 -7.33 63.77
CA PRO A 4 -8.96 -7.58 62.56
C PRO A 4 -9.82 -8.33 61.52
N TYR A 5 -9.65 -7.95 60.25
CA TYR A 5 -10.30 -8.60 59.10
C TYR A 5 -9.36 -8.62 57.90
N GLY A 6 -9.55 -9.58 57.00
CA GLY A 6 -8.88 -9.68 55.72
C GLY A 6 -9.84 -9.39 54.57
N VAL A 7 -9.30 -8.91 53.44
CA VAL A 7 -10.06 -8.72 52.19
C VAL A 7 -9.37 -9.49 51.08
N GLY A 8 -10.09 -10.42 50.46
CA GLY A 8 -9.65 -11.08 49.23
C GLY A 8 -10.23 -10.36 48.02
N LEU A 9 -9.40 -10.11 47.00
CA LEU A 9 -9.81 -9.50 45.74
C LEU A 9 -9.37 -10.40 44.59
N ASP A 10 -10.29 -10.70 43.68
CA ASP A 10 -10.04 -11.38 42.41
C ASP A 10 -10.36 -10.43 41.26
N ILE A 11 -9.32 -9.88 40.62
CA ILE A 11 -9.44 -8.79 39.65
C ILE A 11 -9.34 -9.36 38.24
N GLY A 12 -10.49 -9.56 37.60
CA GLY A 12 -10.62 -9.96 36.20
C GLY A 12 -10.73 -8.78 35.23
N THR A 13 -10.83 -9.07 33.93
CA THR A 13 -10.91 -8.05 32.86
C THR A 13 -12.25 -7.32 32.80
N ASN A 14 -13.31 -7.93 33.33
CA ASN A 14 -14.68 -7.39 33.35
C ASN A 14 -15.38 -7.59 34.70
N SER A 15 -14.66 -8.05 35.72
CA SER A 15 -15.20 -8.30 37.05
C SER A 15 -14.15 -8.08 38.13
N VAL A 16 -14.57 -7.65 39.33
CA VAL A 16 -13.77 -7.73 40.55
C VAL A 16 -14.55 -8.50 41.58
N GLY A 17 -14.15 -9.75 41.84
CA GLY A 17 -14.61 -10.53 42.98
C GLY A 17 -14.01 -9.99 44.27
N TRP A 18 -14.79 -9.98 45.35
CA TRP A 18 -14.33 -9.57 46.65
C TRP A 18 -14.93 -10.43 47.75
N THR A 19 -14.17 -10.65 48.82
CA THR A 19 -14.62 -11.32 50.04
C THR A 19 -13.97 -10.68 51.25
N VAL A 20 -14.65 -10.68 52.39
CA VAL A 20 -14.16 -10.17 53.68
C VAL A 20 -14.21 -11.30 54.68
N VAL A 21 -13.06 -11.63 55.25
CA VAL A 21 -12.88 -12.72 56.19
C VAL A 21 -12.42 -12.21 57.56
N ASP A 22 -12.76 -12.93 58.63
CA ASP A 22 -12.19 -12.69 59.94
C ASP A 22 -10.80 -13.35 60.11
N ALA A 23 -10.20 -13.21 61.28
CA ALA A 23 -8.88 -13.80 61.58
C ALA A 23 -8.86 -15.34 61.56
N SER A 24 -10.03 -15.99 61.61
CA SER A 24 -10.17 -17.45 61.51
C SER A 24 -10.48 -17.92 60.08
N GLY A 25 -10.57 -17.00 59.12
CA GLY A 25 -10.86 -17.31 57.71
C GLY A 25 -12.34 -17.43 57.37
N HIS A 26 -13.26 -17.12 58.29
CA HIS A 26 -14.70 -17.17 58.02
C HIS A 26 -15.19 -15.88 57.37
N VAL A 27 -16.10 -16.00 56.40
CA VAL A 27 -16.70 -14.85 55.72
C VAL A 27 -17.56 -14.05 56.69
N ARG A 28 -17.25 -12.76 56.83
CA ARG A 28 -17.91 -11.84 57.77
C ARG A 28 -19.21 -11.30 57.18
N LYS A 29 -20.23 -11.10 58.02
CA LYS A 29 -21.40 -10.27 57.68
C LYS A 29 -21.11 -8.80 57.96
N ILE A 30 -21.34 -7.94 56.98
CA ILE A 30 -21.18 -6.48 57.07
C ILE A 30 -22.56 -5.86 56.89
N LYS A 31 -23.06 -5.17 57.93
CA LYS A 31 -24.37 -4.50 57.91
C LYS A 31 -25.52 -5.41 57.44
N GLY A 32 -25.53 -6.66 57.89
CA GLY A 32 -26.57 -7.65 57.56
C GLY A 32 -26.39 -8.41 56.25
N GLN A 33 -25.38 -8.07 55.43
CA GLN A 33 -25.07 -8.77 54.18
C GLN A 33 -23.79 -9.59 54.32
N THR A 34 -23.73 -10.77 53.68
CA THR A 34 -22.49 -11.56 53.60
C THR A 34 -21.45 -10.76 52.84
N GLY A 35 -20.27 -10.56 53.42
CA GLY A 35 -19.16 -9.82 52.83
C GLY A 35 -18.48 -10.59 51.70
N ILE A 36 -19.24 -11.00 50.69
CA ILE A 36 -18.76 -11.66 49.48
C ILE A 36 -19.58 -11.13 48.30
N GLY A 37 -18.93 -10.86 47.18
CA GLY A 37 -19.62 -10.38 46.01
C GLY A 37 -18.71 -10.20 44.80
N VAL A 38 -19.30 -9.73 43.71
CA VAL A 38 -18.58 -9.43 42.47
C VAL A 38 -19.10 -8.12 41.90
N ARG A 39 -18.17 -7.24 41.48
CA ARG A 39 -18.49 -6.04 40.71
C ARG A 39 -18.25 -6.32 39.24
N LEU A 40 -19.32 -6.39 38.45
CA LEU A 40 -19.22 -6.50 36.98
C LEU A 40 -19.08 -5.12 36.34
N PHE A 41 -18.25 -5.00 35.31
CA PHE A 41 -18.09 -3.79 34.50
C PHE A 41 -17.76 -4.14 33.05
N LYS A 42 -17.95 -3.19 32.13
CA LYS A 42 -17.56 -3.39 30.74
C LYS A 42 -16.04 -3.36 30.62
N GLU A 43 -15.48 -4.37 29.95
CA GLU A 43 -14.04 -4.45 29.68
C GLU A 43 -13.50 -3.16 29.05
N GLY A 44 -12.28 -2.79 29.45
CA GLY A 44 -11.61 -1.60 28.95
C GLY A 44 -11.38 -1.70 27.44
N ALA A 45 -12.00 -0.80 26.67
CA ALA A 45 -11.76 -0.75 25.23
C ALA A 45 -10.33 -0.29 24.93
N ALA A 46 -9.58 -1.05 24.14
CA ALA A 46 -8.25 -0.68 23.69
C ALA A 46 -8.27 0.67 22.95
N ALA A 47 -7.25 1.50 23.17
CA ALA A 47 -7.16 2.84 22.57
C ALA A 47 -6.82 2.83 21.05
N ALA A 48 -6.59 1.66 20.45
CA ALA A 48 -6.18 1.48 19.06
C ALA A 48 -7.17 2.12 18.07
N ASP A 49 -8.47 1.89 18.24
CA ASP A 49 -9.51 2.45 17.36
C ASP A 49 -9.56 3.97 17.41
N ARG A 50 -9.41 4.55 18.62
CA ARG A 50 -9.34 6.00 18.81
C ARG A 50 -8.13 6.61 18.10
N ARG A 51 -6.97 5.92 18.12
CA ARG A 51 -5.78 6.34 17.37
C ARG A 51 -6.07 6.35 15.87
N GLY A 52 -6.70 5.30 15.34
CA GLY A 52 -7.13 5.22 13.93
C GLY A 52 -8.03 6.39 13.51
N PHE A 53 -9.11 6.66 14.24
CA PHE A 53 -10.01 7.78 13.94
C PHE A 53 -9.32 9.14 13.99
N ARG A 54 -8.43 9.36 14.98
CA ARG A 54 -7.69 10.62 15.12
C ARG A 54 -6.75 10.84 13.93
N THR A 55 -6.02 9.81 13.51
CA THR A 55 -5.11 9.89 12.35
C THR A 55 -5.90 10.21 11.08
N THR A 56 -7.03 9.55 10.84
CA THR A 56 -7.90 9.81 9.67
C THR A 56 -8.42 11.25 9.65
N ARG A 57 -8.90 11.77 10.78
CA ARG A 57 -9.35 13.18 10.88
C ARG A 57 -8.23 14.17 10.54
N ARG A 58 -7.03 13.95 11.08
CA ARG A 58 -5.85 14.79 10.79
C ARG A 58 -5.49 14.74 9.31
N ARG A 59 -5.46 13.55 8.71
CA ARG A 59 -5.22 13.34 7.28
C ARG A 59 -6.21 14.15 6.43
N LEU A 60 -7.51 14.00 6.67
CA LEU A 60 -8.56 14.71 5.93
C LEU A 60 -8.45 16.23 6.09
N LYS A 61 -8.14 16.73 7.29
CA LYS A 61 -7.92 18.16 7.54
C LYS A 61 -6.75 18.70 6.71
N ARG A 62 -5.63 17.97 6.65
CA ARG A 62 -4.43 18.35 5.87
C ARG A 62 -4.68 18.28 4.36
N VAL A 63 -5.42 17.27 3.88
CA VAL A 63 -5.86 17.19 2.48
C VAL A 63 -6.67 18.44 2.11
N LYS A 64 -7.68 18.79 2.93
CA LYS A 64 -8.49 20.00 2.71
C LYS A 64 -7.64 21.28 2.73
N TRP A 65 -6.66 21.38 3.62
CA TRP A 65 -5.75 22.52 3.69
C TRP A 65 -4.89 22.65 2.42
N ARG A 66 -4.24 21.58 1.96
CA ARG A 66 -3.45 21.60 0.71
C ARG A 66 -4.28 22.01 -0.50
N LEU A 67 -5.50 21.48 -0.61
CA LEU A 67 -6.39 21.80 -1.73
C LEU A 67 -6.93 23.22 -1.68
N ARG A 68 -7.02 23.82 -0.48
CA ARG A 68 -7.34 25.25 -0.32
C ARG A 68 -6.17 26.11 -0.79
N LEU A 69 -4.96 25.78 -0.38
CA LEU A 69 -3.75 26.50 -0.79
C LEU A 69 -3.58 26.44 -2.33
N LEU A 70 -3.78 25.26 -2.93
CA LEU A 70 -3.82 25.13 -4.39
C LEU A 70 -4.91 26.01 -5.02
N ARG A 71 -6.10 26.09 -4.41
CA ARG A 71 -7.17 26.96 -4.90
C ARG A 71 -6.75 28.42 -4.88
N GLU A 72 -6.12 28.90 -3.81
CA GLU A 72 -5.67 30.29 -3.68
C GLU A 72 -4.74 30.71 -4.83
N PHE A 73 -3.82 29.84 -5.26
CA PHE A 73 -2.96 30.11 -6.43
C PHE A 73 -3.74 30.21 -7.76
N PHE A 74 -4.82 29.46 -7.90
CA PHE A 74 -5.61 29.40 -9.13
C PHE A 74 -6.86 30.29 -9.11
N ASP A 75 -7.15 30.94 -7.98
CA ASP A 75 -8.40 31.69 -7.78
C ASP A 75 -8.53 32.83 -8.79
N GLN A 76 -7.54 33.71 -8.82
CA GLN A 76 -7.51 34.84 -9.76
C GLN A 76 -7.50 34.42 -11.24
N PRO A 77 -6.59 33.52 -11.71
CA PRO A 77 -6.55 33.18 -13.13
C PRO A 77 -7.79 32.41 -13.61
N ILE A 78 -8.40 31.57 -12.76
CA ILE A 78 -9.65 30.88 -13.12
C ILE A 78 -10.83 31.84 -13.10
N SER A 79 -10.93 32.73 -12.12
CA SER A 79 -12.07 33.65 -12.00
C SER A 79 -12.18 34.62 -13.18
N LYS A 80 -11.06 34.92 -13.87
CA LYS A 80 -11.04 35.69 -15.12
C LYS A 80 -11.75 34.98 -16.28
N VAL A 81 -11.81 33.65 -16.26
CA VAL A 81 -12.47 32.82 -17.30
C VAL A 81 -13.85 32.38 -16.83
N ASP A 82 -13.97 32.01 -15.55
CA ASP A 82 -15.14 31.38 -14.98
C ASP A 82 -15.23 31.65 -13.47
N ILE A 83 -15.90 32.75 -13.14
CA ILE A 83 -16.05 33.23 -11.75
C ILE A 83 -16.73 32.21 -10.82
N ASN A 84 -17.57 31.32 -11.35
CA ASN A 84 -18.34 30.36 -10.58
C ASN A 84 -17.72 28.95 -10.56
N PHE A 85 -16.57 28.73 -11.20
CA PHE A 85 -15.94 27.40 -11.29
C PHE A 85 -15.76 26.71 -9.93
N PHE A 86 -15.16 27.41 -8.96
CA PHE A 86 -14.93 26.85 -7.62
C PHE A 86 -16.21 26.72 -6.80
N ALA A 87 -17.20 27.57 -7.06
CA ALA A 87 -18.50 27.52 -6.41
C ALA A 87 -19.29 26.29 -6.87
N ARG A 88 -19.40 26.06 -8.20
CA ARG A 88 -20.07 24.87 -8.76
C ARG A 88 -19.47 23.59 -8.20
N ARG A 89 -18.15 23.53 -8.09
CA ARG A 89 -17.43 22.39 -7.52
C ARG A 89 -17.59 22.21 -6.01
N LYS A 90 -17.76 23.30 -5.25
CA LYS A 90 -17.98 23.23 -3.79
C LYS A 90 -19.38 22.72 -3.46
N TYR A 91 -20.36 23.08 -4.28
CA TYR A 91 -21.78 22.76 -4.08
C TYR A 91 -22.30 21.73 -5.08
N SER A 92 -21.41 20.91 -5.65
CA SER A 92 -21.79 19.93 -6.68
C SER A 92 -22.73 18.86 -6.12
N ASP A 93 -22.58 18.51 -4.83
CA ASP A 93 -23.36 17.52 -4.09
C ASP A 93 -24.76 17.99 -3.67
N VAL A 94 -25.01 19.31 -3.65
CA VAL A 94 -26.33 19.86 -3.26
C VAL A 94 -27.34 19.60 -4.37
N SER A 95 -28.43 18.88 -4.09
CA SER A 95 -29.45 18.61 -5.11
C SER A 95 -30.09 19.92 -5.62
N PRO A 96 -30.41 20.05 -6.92
CA PRO A 96 -31.23 21.15 -7.42
C PRO A 96 -32.63 21.22 -6.76
N ARG A 97 -33.07 20.13 -6.12
CA ARG A 97 -34.32 20.06 -5.34
C ARG A 97 -34.13 20.42 -3.86
N ASP A 98 -32.90 20.71 -3.43
CA ASP A 98 -32.62 21.12 -2.05
C ASP A 98 -33.12 22.57 -1.84
N PRO A 99 -33.85 22.88 -0.76
CA PRO A 99 -34.26 24.25 -0.45
C PRO A 99 -33.09 25.24 -0.34
N ASN A 100 -31.89 24.77 0.00
CA ASN A 100 -30.67 25.56 0.11
C ASN A 100 -29.85 25.59 -1.19
N TYR A 101 -30.41 25.12 -2.31
CA TYR A 101 -29.73 25.17 -3.58
C TYR A 101 -29.47 26.61 -4.01
N ASN A 102 -28.22 26.90 -4.35
CA ASN A 102 -27.74 28.25 -4.64
C ASN A 102 -27.86 28.66 -6.12
N GLY A 103 -28.64 27.92 -6.92
CA GLY A 103 -28.86 28.21 -8.34
C GLY A 103 -27.67 27.92 -9.26
N LEU A 104 -26.55 27.41 -8.73
CA LEU A 104 -25.35 27.14 -9.52
C LEU A 104 -25.52 25.93 -10.45
N GLU A 105 -25.28 26.14 -11.74
CA GLU A 105 -25.32 25.07 -12.75
C GLU A 105 -24.59 23.79 -12.31
N LYS A 106 -25.15 22.65 -12.71
CA LYS A 106 -24.61 21.31 -12.42
C LYS A 106 -23.66 20.83 -13.51
N THR A 107 -22.75 21.71 -13.90
CA THR A 107 -21.76 21.50 -14.96
C THR A 107 -20.36 21.79 -14.43
N LEU A 108 -19.37 21.12 -14.99
CA LEU A 108 -17.97 21.36 -14.70
C LEU A 108 -17.51 22.71 -15.26
N PHE A 109 -17.94 23.04 -16.47
CA PHE A 109 -17.60 24.27 -17.20
C PHE A 109 -18.86 25.09 -17.52
N ASN A 110 -18.72 26.41 -17.62
CA ASN A 110 -19.81 27.33 -17.96
C ASN A 110 -19.97 27.57 -19.48
N ASP A 111 -19.03 27.10 -20.29
CA ASP A 111 -18.87 27.45 -21.70
C ASP A 111 -18.89 26.24 -22.65
N ARG A 112 -18.98 25.02 -22.11
CA ARG A 112 -19.06 23.76 -22.87
C ARG A 112 -19.76 22.68 -22.07
N SER A 113 -20.19 21.61 -22.73
CA SER A 113 -20.83 20.49 -22.05
C SER A 113 -19.79 19.61 -21.33
N ASP A 114 -20.22 18.99 -20.23
CA ASP A 114 -19.41 17.97 -19.56
C ASP A 114 -19.14 16.76 -20.48
N GLN A 115 -20.07 16.48 -21.40
CA GLN A 115 -19.92 15.39 -22.37
C GLN A 115 -18.73 15.62 -23.31
N ASP A 116 -18.54 16.83 -23.83
CA ASP A 116 -17.41 17.16 -24.69
C ASP A 116 -16.09 16.97 -23.94
N PHE A 117 -16.02 17.44 -22.69
CA PHE A 117 -14.85 17.25 -21.83
C PHE A 117 -14.53 15.78 -21.56
N TYR A 118 -15.55 14.96 -21.26
CA TYR A 118 -15.34 13.53 -21.02
C TYR A 118 -15.14 12.71 -22.31
N HIS A 119 -15.52 13.23 -23.47
CA HIS A 119 -15.17 12.65 -24.76
C HIS A 119 -13.67 12.77 -25.01
N ASP A 120 -13.12 13.98 -24.85
CA ASP A 120 -11.69 14.24 -24.99
C ASP A 120 -10.86 13.56 -23.89
N TYR A 121 -11.39 13.55 -22.67
CA TYR A 121 -10.72 13.01 -21.49
C TYR A 121 -11.63 12.05 -20.71
N PRO A 122 -11.78 10.79 -21.15
CA PRO A 122 -12.62 9.79 -20.48
C PRO A 122 -12.23 9.53 -19.01
N THR A 123 -10.95 9.77 -18.68
CA THR A 123 -10.45 9.73 -17.31
C THR A 123 -9.52 10.90 -17.06
N ILE A 124 -9.32 11.27 -15.79
CA ILE A 124 -8.36 12.31 -15.40
C ILE A 124 -6.92 12.02 -15.87
N TYR A 125 -6.59 10.75 -16.13
CA TYR A 125 -5.28 10.36 -16.65
C TYR A 125 -5.09 10.73 -18.11
N HIS A 126 -6.15 10.73 -18.92
CA HIS A 126 -6.10 11.25 -20.30
C HIS A 126 -5.77 12.74 -20.31
N LEU A 127 -6.40 13.53 -19.43
CA LEU A 127 -6.10 14.95 -19.29
C LEU A 127 -4.65 15.19 -18.83
N ARG A 128 -4.19 14.43 -17.82
CA ARG A 128 -2.80 14.51 -17.34
C ARG A 128 -1.79 14.13 -18.42
N GLU A 129 -2.08 13.11 -19.22
CA GLU A 129 -1.22 12.70 -20.31
C GLU A 129 -1.18 13.77 -21.41
N ALA A 130 -2.33 14.29 -21.83
CA ALA A 130 -2.41 15.36 -22.81
C ALA A 130 -1.60 16.60 -22.38
N LEU A 131 -1.74 17.03 -21.12
CA LEU A 131 -0.95 18.15 -20.55
C LEU A 131 0.57 17.90 -20.56
N MET A 132 1.01 16.64 -20.58
CA MET A 132 2.43 16.26 -20.56
C MET A 132 3.03 16.00 -21.96
N THR A 133 2.20 15.83 -22.98
CA THR A 133 2.65 15.40 -24.33
C THR A 133 2.20 16.32 -25.45
N GLN A 134 1.10 17.04 -25.30
CA GLN A 134 0.62 17.96 -26.32
C GLN A 134 1.21 19.35 -26.13
N HIS A 135 1.74 19.92 -27.21
CA HIS A 135 2.35 21.26 -27.21
C HIS A 135 1.34 22.32 -27.66
N ARG A 136 0.34 22.58 -26.82
CA ARG A 136 -0.67 23.64 -27.05
C ARG A 136 -1.01 24.36 -25.77
N LYS A 137 -1.69 25.51 -25.87
CA LYS A 137 -2.26 26.19 -24.71
C LYS A 137 -3.50 25.44 -24.23
N PHE A 138 -3.49 25.04 -22.95
CA PHE A 138 -4.62 24.41 -22.29
C PHE A 138 -5.46 25.42 -21.50
N ASP A 139 -6.72 25.09 -21.26
CA ASP A 139 -7.58 25.85 -20.36
C ASP A 139 -7.03 25.77 -18.92
N VAL A 140 -6.98 26.91 -18.23
CA VAL A 140 -6.46 26.98 -16.85
C VAL A 140 -7.29 26.11 -15.87
N ARG A 141 -8.59 25.92 -16.14
CA ARG A 141 -9.47 25.03 -15.37
C ARG A 141 -9.07 23.56 -15.56
N GLU A 142 -8.70 23.16 -16.77
CA GLU A 142 -8.17 21.81 -17.07
C GLU A 142 -6.84 21.56 -16.33
N ILE A 143 -5.91 22.53 -16.38
CA ILE A 143 -4.64 22.49 -15.64
C ILE A 143 -4.91 22.32 -14.14
N TYR A 144 -5.83 23.10 -13.58
CA TYR A 144 -6.22 22.99 -12.18
C TYR A 144 -6.76 21.60 -11.83
N LEU A 145 -7.64 21.02 -12.65
CA LEU A 145 -8.21 19.69 -12.39
C LEU A 145 -7.12 18.61 -12.32
N ALA A 146 -6.15 18.65 -13.24
CA ALA A 146 -5.03 17.72 -13.26
C ALA A 146 -4.12 17.86 -12.01
N ILE A 147 -3.72 19.09 -11.66
CA ILE A 147 -2.87 19.34 -10.48
C ILE A 147 -3.64 19.04 -9.19
N HIS A 148 -4.90 19.42 -9.11
CA HIS A 148 -5.77 19.10 -7.98
C HIS A 148 -5.81 17.58 -7.75
N HIS A 149 -5.94 16.78 -8.80
CA HIS A 149 -5.91 15.31 -8.70
C HIS A 149 -4.59 14.82 -8.10
N ILE A 150 -3.45 15.30 -8.60
CA ILE A 150 -2.11 14.95 -8.11
C ILE A 150 -1.94 15.34 -6.63
N VAL A 151 -2.32 16.56 -6.23
CA VAL A 151 -2.18 17.04 -4.84
C VAL A 151 -3.14 16.32 -3.88
N LYS A 152 -4.34 15.94 -4.33
CA LYS A 152 -5.29 15.17 -3.53
C LYS A 152 -4.83 13.73 -3.33
N TYR A 153 -4.32 13.09 -4.38
CA TYR A 153 -3.90 11.69 -4.42
C TYR A 153 -2.38 11.59 -4.66
N HIS A 154 -1.60 12.25 -3.80
CA HIS A 154 -0.15 12.46 -3.98
C HIS A 154 0.74 11.23 -3.73
N GLY A 155 0.16 10.03 -3.56
CA GLY A 155 0.93 8.83 -3.21
C GLY A 155 1.54 8.87 -1.80
N ASN A 156 2.54 8.04 -1.57
CA ASN A 156 3.30 7.97 -0.31
C ASN A 156 4.63 8.75 -0.42
N PHE A 157 5.28 8.98 0.72
CA PHE A 157 6.59 9.64 0.82
C PHE A 157 7.61 8.70 1.48
N LEU A 158 7.59 7.42 1.09
CA LEU A 158 8.44 6.38 1.70
C LEU A 158 9.91 6.44 1.26
N ARG A 159 10.26 7.36 0.35
CA ARG A 159 11.62 7.50 -0.17
C ARG A 159 11.97 8.99 -0.26
N ASN A 160 13.15 9.34 0.20
CA ASN A 160 13.71 10.70 0.16
C ASN A 160 14.57 10.94 -1.08
N ASP A 161 14.30 10.25 -2.19
CA ASP A 161 15.05 10.39 -3.43
C ASP A 161 14.55 11.58 -4.27
N ALA A 162 15.42 12.08 -5.15
CA ALA A 162 15.05 13.08 -6.13
C ALA A 162 13.98 12.56 -7.10
N ALA A 163 13.13 13.46 -7.64
CA ALA A 163 12.08 13.10 -8.58
C ALA A 163 12.58 12.37 -9.85
N THR A 164 13.84 12.58 -10.23
CA THR A 164 14.51 11.88 -11.35
C THR A 164 14.64 10.37 -11.12
N ALA A 165 14.76 9.93 -9.86
CA ALA A 165 14.82 8.51 -9.49
C ALA A 165 13.46 7.78 -9.66
N TYR A 166 12.37 8.52 -9.88
CA TYR A 166 11.03 7.97 -10.10
C TYR A 166 10.61 7.94 -11.57
N ARG A 167 11.54 8.19 -12.50
CA ARG A 167 11.29 7.88 -13.90
C ARG A 167 11.20 6.36 -14.03
N SER A 168 10.30 5.88 -14.88
CA SER A 168 10.30 4.48 -15.34
C SER A 168 11.58 4.27 -16.17
N GLY A 169 12.70 4.15 -15.47
CA GLY A 169 13.94 3.61 -16.01
C GLY A 169 13.79 2.10 -16.16
N THR A 170 14.58 1.52 -17.05
CA THR A 170 14.73 0.08 -17.13
C THR A 170 15.18 -0.46 -15.78
N LEU A 171 14.51 -1.49 -15.26
CA LEU A 171 14.95 -2.23 -14.08
C LEU A 171 16.28 -2.90 -14.45
N ASP A 172 17.38 -2.24 -14.10
CA ASP A 172 18.74 -2.70 -14.36
C ASP A 172 19.18 -3.67 -13.28
N LEU A 173 18.75 -4.93 -13.41
CA LEU A 173 19.15 -5.98 -12.47
C LEU A 173 20.65 -6.26 -12.55
N GLN A 174 21.28 -6.05 -13.71
CA GLN A 174 22.68 -6.38 -13.93
C GLN A 174 23.58 -5.54 -13.01
N GLN A 175 23.44 -4.21 -13.07
CA GLN A 175 24.26 -3.31 -12.25
C GLN A 175 24.08 -3.58 -10.75
N HIS A 176 22.84 -3.82 -10.32
CA HIS A 176 22.54 -4.12 -8.91
C HIS A 176 23.17 -5.47 -8.47
N PHE A 177 23.09 -6.51 -9.31
CA PHE A 177 23.63 -7.83 -8.98
C PHE A 177 25.15 -7.84 -8.97
N GLU A 178 25.79 -7.14 -9.92
CA GLU A 178 27.26 -6.95 -9.93
C GLU A 178 27.73 -6.21 -8.67
N THR A 179 27.03 -5.15 -8.27
CA THR A 179 27.33 -4.40 -7.04
C THR A 179 27.18 -5.31 -5.81
N LEU A 180 26.09 -6.07 -5.71
CA LEU A 180 25.87 -7.01 -4.61
C LEU A 180 26.91 -8.14 -4.59
N ASN A 181 27.36 -8.66 -5.74
CA ASN A 181 28.43 -9.65 -5.80
C ASN A 181 29.73 -9.12 -5.21
N HIS A 182 30.11 -7.88 -5.54
CA HIS A 182 31.26 -7.23 -4.93
C HIS A 182 31.09 -7.10 -3.42
N LEU A 183 29.94 -6.62 -2.94
CA LEU A 183 29.68 -6.46 -1.51
C LEU A 183 29.67 -7.78 -0.74
N PHE A 184 29.05 -8.84 -1.28
CA PHE A 184 29.07 -10.17 -0.65
C PHE A 184 30.50 -10.72 -0.54
N SER A 185 31.32 -10.54 -1.59
CA SER A 185 32.72 -10.98 -1.55
C SER A 185 33.57 -10.21 -0.53
N GLN A 186 33.24 -8.94 -0.28
CA GLN A 186 33.92 -8.11 0.73
C GLN A 186 33.47 -8.44 2.15
N ALA A 187 32.18 -8.76 2.33
CA ALA A 187 31.63 -9.11 3.64
C ALA A 187 32.10 -10.49 4.12
N ASP A 188 32.16 -11.49 3.23
CA ASP A 188 32.63 -12.83 3.55
C ASP A 188 33.28 -13.47 2.31
N LEU A 189 34.62 -13.50 2.30
CA LEU A 189 35.44 -14.09 1.23
C LEU A 189 35.19 -15.60 1.09
N GLU A 190 34.82 -16.30 2.16
CA GLU A 190 34.62 -17.75 2.18
C GLU A 190 33.21 -18.14 1.69
N LEU A 191 32.26 -17.19 1.65
CA LEU A 191 30.89 -17.45 1.20
C LEU A 191 30.82 -17.92 -0.26
N ASN A 192 31.74 -17.44 -1.11
CA ASN A 192 31.83 -17.77 -2.54
C ASN A 192 30.47 -17.70 -3.28
N LEU A 193 29.65 -16.71 -2.95
CA LEU A 193 28.34 -16.49 -3.57
C LEU A 193 28.46 -15.48 -4.70
N ASN A 194 28.01 -15.87 -5.88
CA ASN A 194 27.82 -14.96 -7.01
C ASN A 194 26.38 -15.08 -7.51
N LEU A 195 25.66 -13.97 -7.44
CA LEU A 195 24.41 -13.76 -8.17
C LEU A 195 24.66 -13.82 -9.67
N THR A 196 23.66 -14.28 -10.41
CA THR A 196 23.74 -14.44 -11.87
C THR A 196 24.03 -13.11 -12.57
N THR A 197 24.92 -13.15 -13.54
CA THR A 197 25.14 -12.06 -14.51
C THR A 197 24.72 -12.47 -15.92
N ASP A 198 24.11 -13.66 -16.07
CA ASP A 198 23.60 -14.14 -17.35
C ASP A 198 22.36 -13.33 -17.76
N VAL A 199 22.43 -12.71 -18.94
CA VAL A 199 21.39 -11.80 -19.45
C VAL A 199 20.03 -12.49 -19.57
N ALA A 200 19.98 -13.74 -20.02
CA ALA A 200 18.72 -14.46 -20.21
C ALA A 200 18.06 -14.83 -18.87
N LEU A 201 18.87 -15.18 -17.87
CA LEU A 201 18.39 -15.40 -16.50
C LEU A 201 17.91 -14.09 -15.87
N LEU A 202 18.66 -13.00 -16.02
CA LEU A 202 18.25 -11.68 -15.53
C LEU A 202 16.92 -11.24 -16.14
N ASP A 203 16.71 -11.43 -17.44
CA ASP A 203 15.43 -11.14 -18.10
C ASP A 203 14.28 -11.99 -17.55
N SER A 204 14.52 -13.27 -17.29
CA SER A 204 13.53 -14.18 -16.70
C SER A 204 13.16 -13.76 -15.27
N ILE A 205 14.15 -13.33 -14.47
CA ILE A 205 13.94 -12.80 -13.11
C ILE A 205 13.13 -11.51 -13.18
N LYS A 206 13.53 -10.58 -14.03
CA LYS A 206 12.85 -9.29 -14.25
C LYS A 206 11.38 -9.48 -14.63
N GLN A 207 11.10 -10.34 -15.62
CA GLN A 207 9.73 -10.67 -16.03
C GLN A 207 8.92 -11.26 -14.88
N THR A 208 9.53 -12.13 -14.07
CA THR A 208 8.86 -12.74 -12.92
C THR A 208 8.58 -11.72 -11.81
N LEU A 209 9.52 -10.81 -11.53
CA LEU A 209 9.39 -9.80 -10.49
C LEU A 209 8.26 -8.79 -10.77
N VAL A 210 8.00 -8.46 -12.04
CA VAL A 210 6.96 -7.48 -12.40
C VAL A 210 5.55 -8.07 -12.50
N ARG A 211 5.39 -9.39 -12.44
CA ARG A 211 4.09 -10.06 -12.52
C ARG A 211 3.19 -9.72 -11.35
N THR A 212 1.96 -9.28 -11.61
CA THR A 212 0.94 -8.99 -10.58
C THR A 212 -0.15 -10.05 -10.49
N ASP A 213 -0.11 -11.06 -11.36
CA ASP A 213 -1.10 -12.15 -11.48
C ASP A 213 -0.82 -13.34 -10.55
N ILE A 214 0.37 -13.41 -9.94
CA ILE A 214 0.79 -14.47 -9.03
C ILE A 214 1.22 -13.93 -7.67
N SER A 215 1.17 -14.79 -6.64
CA SER A 215 1.49 -14.42 -5.26
C SER A 215 2.97 -14.07 -5.08
N ARG A 216 3.30 -13.28 -4.03
CA ARG A 216 4.69 -12.97 -3.65
C ARG A 216 5.52 -14.24 -3.43
N SER A 217 4.93 -15.23 -2.76
CA SER A 217 5.57 -16.52 -2.48
C SER A 217 5.83 -17.35 -3.73
N ASP A 218 4.95 -17.30 -4.73
CA ASP A 218 5.17 -18.03 -5.99
C ASP A 218 6.23 -17.34 -6.85
N ARG A 219 6.25 -15.99 -6.89
CA ARG A 219 7.38 -15.24 -7.49
C ARG A 219 8.71 -15.62 -6.85
N GLN A 220 8.75 -15.69 -5.51
CA GLN A 220 9.96 -16.09 -4.78
C GLN A 220 10.46 -17.47 -5.23
N LYS A 221 9.57 -18.46 -5.32
CA LYS A 221 9.92 -19.83 -5.75
C LYS A 221 10.47 -19.86 -7.18
N LEU A 222 9.92 -19.03 -8.07
CA LEU A 222 10.32 -18.97 -9.48
C LEU A 222 11.70 -18.30 -9.66
N ILE A 223 11.98 -17.21 -8.94
CA ILE A 223 13.26 -16.49 -9.11
C ILE A 223 14.42 -17.14 -8.35
N MET A 224 14.16 -17.78 -7.20
CA MET A 224 15.20 -18.35 -6.34
C MET A 224 16.20 -19.26 -7.07
N PRO A 225 15.80 -20.22 -7.94
CA PRO A 225 16.76 -21.06 -8.66
C PRO A 225 17.54 -20.32 -9.75
N LEU A 226 17.09 -19.13 -10.17
CA LEU A 226 17.73 -18.32 -11.21
C LEU A 226 18.74 -17.34 -10.62
N LEU A 227 18.65 -17.02 -9.33
CA LEU A 227 19.45 -15.98 -8.69
C LEU A 227 20.94 -16.30 -8.61
N ALA A 228 21.30 -17.56 -8.35
CA ALA A 228 22.70 -17.97 -8.19
C ALA A 228 22.85 -19.49 -8.37
N VAL A 229 24.01 -19.91 -8.86
CA VAL A 229 24.42 -21.32 -8.84
C VAL A 229 25.16 -21.58 -7.52
N LEU A 230 24.73 -22.58 -6.76
CA LEU A 230 25.33 -22.91 -5.45
C LEU A 230 26.60 -23.75 -5.64
N THR A 231 27.76 -23.10 -5.57
CA THR A 231 29.08 -23.68 -5.85
C THR A 231 29.93 -24.00 -4.62
N GLY A 232 29.40 -23.83 -3.40
CA GLY A 232 30.13 -24.12 -2.16
C GLY A 232 30.79 -25.50 -2.17
N ALA A 233 32.03 -25.60 -1.69
CA ALA A 233 32.80 -26.84 -1.64
C ALA A 233 32.21 -27.81 -0.61
N THR A 234 31.69 -27.29 0.50
CA THR A 234 31.07 -28.09 1.57
C THR A 234 29.55 -27.98 1.59
N THR A 235 28.88 -28.98 2.17
CA THR A 235 27.42 -28.94 2.41
C THR A 235 27.02 -27.75 3.29
N ALA A 236 27.89 -27.33 4.22
CA ALA A 236 27.66 -26.18 5.08
C ALA A 236 27.69 -24.86 4.30
N GLU A 237 28.68 -24.68 3.41
CA GLU A 237 28.77 -23.51 2.53
C GLU A 237 27.55 -23.41 1.59
N LYS A 238 27.18 -24.51 0.92
CA LYS A 238 25.98 -24.53 0.05
C LYS A 238 24.72 -24.14 0.83
N LYS A 239 24.63 -24.55 2.11
CA LYS A 239 23.51 -24.19 2.99
C LYS A 239 23.53 -22.70 3.35
N ARG A 240 24.70 -22.10 3.63
CA ARG A 240 24.85 -20.66 3.85
C ARG A 240 24.49 -19.86 2.59
N GLN A 241 25.07 -20.19 1.44
CA GLN A 241 24.75 -19.56 0.15
C GLN A 241 23.25 -19.60 -0.13
N LYS A 242 22.63 -20.78 0.02
CA LYS A 242 21.18 -20.95 -0.14
C LYS A 242 20.38 -20.08 0.81
N ALA A 243 20.82 -19.91 2.06
CA ALA A 243 20.14 -19.06 3.03
C ALA A 243 20.15 -17.60 2.58
N VAL A 244 21.31 -17.07 2.19
CA VAL A 244 21.46 -15.69 1.68
C VAL A 244 20.59 -15.48 0.43
N VAL A 245 20.67 -16.37 -0.56
CA VAL A 245 19.85 -16.31 -1.79
C VAL A 245 18.35 -16.37 -1.48
N THR A 246 17.95 -17.17 -0.48
CA THR A 246 16.55 -17.29 -0.06
C THR A 246 16.05 -15.98 0.55
N GLU A 247 16.84 -15.36 1.43
CA GLU A 247 16.49 -14.09 2.05
C GLU A 247 16.53 -12.94 1.03
N PHE A 248 17.48 -12.94 0.11
CA PHE A 248 17.49 -11.99 -1.01
C PHE A 248 16.23 -12.12 -1.88
N ALA A 249 15.85 -13.34 -2.27
CA ALA A 249 14.61 -13.57 -3.02
C ALA A 249 13.36 -13.08 -2.29
N LYS A 250 13.28 -13.29 -0.96
CA LYS A 250 12.19 -12.77 -0.12
C LYS A 250 12.16 -11.24 -0.14
N ALA A 251 13.33 -10.62 -0.01
CA ALA A 251 13.47 -9.17 0.01
C ALA A 251 12.91 -8.56 -1.29
N LEU A 252 13.32 -9.09 -2.45
CA LEU A 252 12.89 -8.59 -3.76
C LEU A 252 11.38 -8.69 -4.01
N VAL A 253 10.71 -9.69 -3.45
CA VAL A 253 9.25 -9.86 -3.61
C VAL A 253 8.42 -9.19 -2.51
N GLY A 254 9.08 -8.59 -1.50
CA GLY A 254 8.44 -7.95 -0.35
C GLY A 254 7.90 -8.93 0.71
N ASN A 255 8.51 -10.11 0.85
CA ASN A 255 8.24 -11.04 1.93
C ASN A 255 9.07 -10.69 3.17
N LYS A 256 8.65 -11.21 4.34
CA LYS A 256 9.42 -11.06 5.59
C LYS A 256 10.80 -11.71 5.43
N THR A 257 11.84 -10.91 5.60
CA THR A 257 13.23 -11.25 5.33
C THR A 257 14.04 -11.19 6.61
N LYS A 258 14.94 -12.14 6.82
CA LYS A 258 15.96 -12.10 7.87
C LYS A 258 17.12 -11.25 7.39
N ILE A 259 17.17 -9.99 7.84
CA ILE A 259 18.14 -9.01 7.35
C ILE A 259 19.56 -9.39 7.77
N ASP A 260 19.74 -9.99 8.95
CA ASP A 260 21.03 -10.47 9.47
C ASP A 260 21.69 -11.46 8.52
N VAL A 261 20.91 -12.44 8.06
CA VAL A 261 21.36 -13.45 7.08
C VAL A 261 21.65 -12.82 5.73
N LEU A 262 20.85 -11.84 5.30
CA LEU A 262 21.02 -11.17 4.01
C LEU A 262 22.27 -10.29 3.97
N THR A 263 22.57 -9.57 5.06
CA THR A 263 23.71 -8.66 5.15
C THR A 263 24.97 -9.31 5.71
N LEU A 264 24.91 -10.61 6.02
CA LEU A 264 26.00 -11.37 6.63
C LEU A 264 26.45 -10.76 7.97
N THR A 265 25.48 -10.29 8.75
CA THR A 265 25.73 -9.70 10.07
C THR A 265 25.54 -10.76 11.13
N ASP A 266 26.57 -10.95 11.98
CA ASP A 266 26.46 -11.81 13.14
C ASP A 266 25.64 -11.14 14.25
N ILE A 267 24.63 -11.85 14.76
CA ILE A 267 23.72 -11.36 15.79
C ILE A 267 23.50 -12.43 16.87
N ASP A 268 23.06 -12.00 18.06
CA ASP A 268 22.59 -12.92 19.09
C ASP A 268 21.24 -13.54 18.67
N ALA A 269 21.07 -14.84 18.90
CA ALA A 269 19.85 -15.58 18.55
C ALA A 269 18.58 -15.03 19.24
N THR A 270 18.72 -14.39 20.41
CA THR A 270 17.62 -13.76 21.14
C THR A 270 17.06 -12.54 20.40
N GLU A 271 17.84 -11.93 19.51
CA GLU A 271 17.53 -10.69 18.80
C GLU A 271 17.03 -10.94 17.37
N ALA A 272 17.03 -12.20 16.91
CA ALA A 272 16.65 -12.59 15.55
C ALA A 272 15.23 -12.14 15.14
N LYS A 273 14.35 -11.83 16.10
CA LYS A 273 13.01 -11.29 15.81
C LYS A 273 13.05 -9.84 15.32
N ASP A 274 13.99 -9.03 15.80
CA ASP A 274 14.10 -7.61 15.46
C ASP A 274 14.70 -7.41 14.06
N TRP A 275 15.53 -8.37 13.64
CA TRP A 275 16.14 -8.44 12.30
C TRP A 275 15.25 -9.07 11.23
N ALA A 276 14.05 -9.53 11.59
CA ALA A 276 13.13 -10.17 10.66
C ALA A 276 11.95 -9.25 10.34
N PHE A 277 11.94 -8.62 9.16
CA PHE A 277 10.87 -7.73 8.69
C PHE A 277 10.82 -7.67 7.15
N SER A 278 9.74 -7.12 6.59
CA SER A 278 9.64 -6.88 5.15
C SER A 278 10.26 -5.53 4.78
N LEU A 279 10.79 -5.36 3.57
CA LEU A 279 11.38 -4.08 3.15
C LEU A 279 10.37 -2.92 3.11
N GLU A 280 9.06 -3.19 3.14
CA GLU A 280 8.02 -2.17 3.30
C GLU A 280 8.06 -1.51 4.69
N GLU A 281 8.59 -2.21 5.69
CA GLU A 281 8.70 -1.78 7.09
C GLU A 281 10.08 -1.16 7.39
N ASN A 282 10.93 -0.98 6.38
CA ASN A 282 12.33 -0.61 6.56
C ASN A 282 12.51 0.71 7.32
N GLN A 283 11.70 1.73 7.04
CA GLN A 283 11.75 3.03 7.73
C GLN A 283 11.46 2.94 9.23
N ASP A 284 10.63 1.97 9.64
CA ASP A 284 10.23 1.80 11.04
C ASP A 284 11.20 0.87 11.79
N LYS A 285 11.83 -0.08 11.09
CA LYS A 285 12.61 -1.17 11.69
C LYS A 285 14.12 -0.98 11.61
N LEU A 286 14.65 -0.43 10.50
CA LEU A 286 16.09 -0.24 10.32
C LEU A 286 16.73 0.66 11.38
N PRO A 287 16.12 1.79 11.81
CA PRO A 287 16.74 2.64 12.83
C PRO A 287 17.02 1.94 14.17
N GLY A 288 16.34 0.81 14.44
CA GLY A 288 16.58 0.01 15.65
C GLY A 288 17.77 -0.96 15.55
N ILE A 289 18.31 -1.19 14.34
CA ILE A 289 19.41 -2.12 14.09
C ILE A 289 20.58 -1.50 13.30
N GLU A 290 20.44 -0.27 12.81
CA GLU A 290 21.43 0.44 11.97
C GLU A 290 22.83 0.46 12.58
N ASP A 291 22.95 0.79 13.87
CA ASP A 291 24.23 0.90 14.60
C ASP A 291 24.99 -0.45 14.72
N ARG A 292 24.37 -1.55 14.29
CA ARG A 292 24.89 -2.91 14.42
C ARG A 292 25.35 -3.51 13.10
N PHE A 293 25.12 -2.83 11.97
CA PHE A 293 25.69 -3.25 10.70
C PHE A 293 27.20 -3.01 10.67
N SER A 294 27.92 -3.90 10.00
CA SER A 294 29.22 -3.55 9.44
C SER A 294 29.04 -2.52 8.31
N GLU A 295 30.09 -1.79 7.95
CA GLU A 295 30.02 -0.84 6.83
C GLU A 295 29.54 -1.52 5.53
N VAL A 296 30.06 -2.72 5.23
CA VAL A 296 29.65 -3.52 4.07
C VAL A 296 28.22 -4.02 4.22
N GLY A 297 27.80 -4.46 5.42
CA GLY A 297 26.43 -4.88 5.70
C GLY A 297 25.41 -3.76 5.45
N GLN A 298 25.73 -2.53 5.84
CA GLN A 298 24.92 -1.34 5.55
C GLN A 298 24.80 -1.08 4.04
N GLN A 299 25.92 -1.19 3.31
CA GLN A 299 25.92 -1.02 1.85
C GLN A 299 25.08 -2.09 1.15
N ILE A 300 25.11 -3.35 1.62
CA ILE A 300 24.26 -4.44 1.10
C ILE A 300 22.78 -4.09 1.27
N ILE A 301 22.34 -3.72 2.48
CA ILE A 301 20.92 -3.44 2.71
C ILE A 301 20.44 -2.20 1.94
N ASP A 302 21.26 -1.15 1.84
CA ASP A 302 20.94 0.04 1.05
C ASP A 302 20.74 -0.31 -0.44
N GLU A 303 21.60 -1.17 -0.98
CA GLU A 303 21.50 -1.62 -2.37
C GLU A 303 20.26 -2.49 -2.61
N VAL A 304 19.96 -3.39 -1.67
CA VAL A 304 18.73 -4.20 -1.72
C VAL A 304 17.48 -3.33 -1.62
N ILE A 305 17.47 -2.28 -0.78
CA ILE A 305 16.35 -1.33 -0.68
C ILE A 305 16.15 -0.57 -1.99
N ARG A 306 17.25 -0.08 -2.59
CA ARG A 306 17.20 0.59 -3.91
C ARG A 306 16.60 -0.33 -4.97
N LEU A 307 17.10 -1.57 -5.05
CA LEU A 307 16.62 -2.55 -6.02
C LEU A 307 15.15 -2.93 -5.78
N TYR A 308 14.74 -3.20 -4.54
CA TYR A 308 13.34 -3.48 -4.19
C TYR A 308 12.42 -2.33 -4.57
N ALA A 309 12.85 -1.09 -4.36
CA ALA A 309 12.09 0.08 -4.74
C ALA A 309 11.95 0.23 -6.26
N SER A 310 12.99 -0.11 -7.04
CA SER A 310 12.94 -0.18 -8.50
C SER A 310 11.98 -1.26 -8.99
N VAL A 311 11.98 -2.45 -8.37
CA VAL A 311 11.04 -3.54 -8.67
C VAL A 311 9.59 -3.09 -8.43
N ASN A 312 9.31 -2.47 -7.29
CA ASN A 312 7.98 -1.94 -6.97
C ASN A 312 7.53 -0.89 -7.98
N LEU A 313 8.43 -0.01 -8.43
CA LEU A 313 8.12 0.98 -9.45
C LEU A 313 7.78 0.32 -10.79
N ALA A 314 8.55 -0.69 -11.20
CA ALA A 314 8.34 -1.44 -12.44
C ALA A 314 7.02 -2.24 -12.44
N GLN A 315 6.57 -2.73 -11.28
CA GLN A 315 5.24 -3.34 -11.12
C GLN A 315 4.10 -2.32 -11.33
N LEU A 316 4.31 -1.06 -10.93
CA LEU A 316 3.29 -0.01 -11.01
C LEU A 316 3.24 0.65 -12.40
N ILE A 317 4.40 0.90 -12.98
CA ILE A 317 4.58 1.61 -14.25
C ILE A 317 5.44 0.74 -15.16
N PRO A 318 4.86 0.20 -16.25
CA PRO A 318 5.63 -0.54 -17.24
C PRO A 318 6.83 0.27 -17.75
N GLU A 319 7.90 -0.43 -18.13
CA GLU A 319 9.13 0.19 -18.61
C GLU A 319 8.89 1.14 -19.79
N GLY A 320 9.55 2.29 -19.76
CA GLY A 320 9.45 3.32 -20.80
C GLY A 320 8.13 4.09 -20.79
N LYS A 321 7.17 3.75 -19.91
CA LYS A 321 5.87 4.43 -19.82
C LYS A 321 5.83 5.43 -18.68
N ARG A 322 4.95 6.42 -18.83
CA ARG A 322 4.60 7.35 -17.74
C ARG A 322 3.42 6.78 -16.94
N PHE A 323 3.26 7.22 -15.69
CA PHE A 323 2.14 6.77 -14.86
C PHE A 323 0.77 7.01 -15.50
N SER A 324 0.51 8.22 -16.01
CA SER A 324 -0.76 8.56 -16.68
C SER A 324 -1.00 7.69 -17.92
N GLN A 325 0.05 7.46 -18.71
CA GLN A 325 0.01 6.60 -19.90
C GLN A 325 -0.36 5.16 -19.55
N SER A 326 0.26 4.58 -18.51
CA SER A 326 -0.10 3.25 -17.99
C SER A 326 -1.58 3.17 -17.57
N MET A 327 -2.11 4.22 -16.93
CA MET A 327 -3.52 4.26 -16.53
C MET A 327 -4.47 4.41 -17.72
N VAL A 328 -4.07 5.14 -18.77
CA VAL A 328 -4.82 5.26 -20.03
C VAL A 328 -4.87 3.93 -20.77
N GLU A 329 -3.75 3.20 -20.82
CA GLU A 329 -3.72 1.86 -21.41
C GLU A 329 -4.59 0.87 -20.66
N LYS A 330 -4.55 0.87 -19.32
CA LYS A 330 -5.46 0.05 -18.49
C LYS A 330 -6.94 0.31 -18.82
N TYR A 331 -7.30 1.59 -19.02
CA TYR A 331 -8.65 1.95 -19.45
C TYR A 331 -9.00 1.39 -20.84
N LYS A 332 -8.06 1.46 -21.79
CA LYS A 332 -8.25 0.90 -23.14
C LYS A 332 -8.39 -0.62 -23.13
N CYS A 333 -7.51 -1.32 -22.43
CA CYS A 333 -7.58 -2.77 -22.24
C CYS A 333 -8.93 -3.19 -21.64
N HIS A 334 -9.38 -2.52 -20.57
CA HIS A 334 -10.71 -2.76 -20.00
C HIS A 334 -11.81 -2.53 -21.04
N GLY A 335 -11.73 -1.49 -21.86
CA GLY A 335 -12.67 -1.25 -22.95
C GLY A 335 -12.74 -2.39 -23.97
N GLU A 336 -11.61 -3.00 -24.31
CA GLU A 336 -11.50 -4.15 -25.22
C GLU A 336 -12.03 -5.43 -24.57
N ASP A 337 -11.61 -5.73 -23.34
CA ASP A 337 -12.06 -6.89 -22.57
C ASP A 337 -13.57 -6.83 -22.33
N LEU A 338 -14.13 -5.64 -22.08
CA LEU A 338 -15.57 -5.46 -21.92
C LEU A 338 -16.34 -5.72 -23.21
N LYS A 339 -15.76 -5.42 -24.39
CA LYS A 339 -16.38 -5.78 -25.68
C LYS A 339 -16.43 -7.30 -25.84
N LEU A 340 -15.34 -7.99 -25.50
CA LEU A 340 -15.26 -9.45 -25.51
C LEU A 340 -16.27 -10.06 -24.52
N LEU A 341 -16.33 -9.55 -23.30
CA LEU A 341 -17.30 -10.00 -22.29
C LEU A 341 -18.74 -9.81 -22.77
N LYS A 342 -19.07 -8.66 -23.36
CA LYS A 342 -20.40 -8.40 -23.93
C LYS A 342 -20.72 -9.33 -25.10
N ALA A 343 -19.73 -9.65 -25.94
CA ALA A 343 -19.91 -10.63 -27.01
C ALA A 343 -20.15 -12.04 -26.45
N TYR A 344 -19.38 -12.44 -25.43
CA TYR A 344 -19.56 -13.71 -24.72
C TYR A 344 -20.93 -13.82 -24.05
N ILE A 345 -21.41 -12.75 -23.41
CA ILE A 345 -22.76 -12.70 -22.83
C ILE A 345 -23.83 -12.95 -23.90
N ARG A 346 -23.67 -12.33 -25.09
CA ARG A 346 -24.61 -12.51 -26.22
C ARG A 346 -24.53 -13.89 -26.85
N SER A 347 -23.40 -14.58 -26.77
CA SER A 347 -23.24 -15.94 -27.30
C SER A 347 -23.75 -17.03 -26.36
N GLN A 348 -24.23 -16.69 -25.16
CA GLN A 348 -24.79 -17.68 -24.24
C GLN A 348 -26.12 -18.22 -24.78
N SER A 349 -26.23 -19.54 -24.90
CA SER A 349 -27.48 -20.22 -25.27
C SER A 349 -28.55 -20.11 -24.17
N ASP A 350 -28.13 -20.09 -22.89
CA ASP A 350 -29.01 -19.82 -21.75
C ASP A 350 -29.03 -18.34 -21.39
N ALA A 351 -30.18 -17.71 -21.64
CA ALA A 351 -30.41 -16.30 -21.30
C ALA A 351 -30.32 -16.02 -19.79
N LYS A 352 -30.60 -16.99 -18.91
CA LYS A 352 -30.44 -16.81 -17.46
C LYS A 352 -28.95 -16.68 -17.11
N ARG A 353 -28.10 -17.55 -17.64
CA ARG A 353 -26.64 -17.47 -17.50
C ARG A 353 -26.08 -16.15 -18.02
N GLY A 354 -26.49 -15.71 -19.22
CA GLY A 354 -26.06 -14.42 -19.78
C GLY A 354 -26.43 -13.23 -18.88
N ARG A 355 -27.64 -13.21 -18.32
CA ARG A 355 -28.06 -12.19 -17.33
C ARG A 355 -27.26 -12.25 -16.04
N ALA A 356 -26.94 -13.45 -15.54
CA ALA A 356 -26.14 -13.60 -14.33
C ALA A 356 -24.72 -13.02 -14.50
N ILE A 357 -24.04 -13.35 -15.60
CA ILE A 357 -22.70 -12.81 -15.91
C ILE A 357 -22.73 -11.28 -16.00
N ARG A 358 -23.75 -10.73 -16.68
CA ARG A 358 -23.94 -9.28 -16.75
C ARG A 358 -24.13 -8.66 -15.37
N ALA A 359 -24.99 -9.26 -14.54
CA ALA A 359 -25.24 -8.79 -13.19
C ALA A 359 -23.98 -8.81 -12.33
N THR A 360 -23.09 -9.81 -12.46
CA THR A 360 -21.80 -9.84 -11.77
C THR A 360 -20.94 -8.63 -12.12
N TYR A 361 -20.87 -8.27 -13.41
CA TYR A 361 -20.14 -7.08 -13.85
C TYR A 361 -20.79 -5.78 -13.37
N ASP A 362 -22.11 -5.65 -13.48
CA ASP A 362 -22.84 -4.47 -13.03
C ASP A 362 -22.65 -4.26 -11.52
N GLN A 363 -22.71 -5.34 -10.72
CA GLN A 363 -22.43 -5.29 -9.28
C GLN A 363 -20.99 -4.89 -8.95
N TYR A 364 -20.02 -5.24 -9.81
CA TYR A 364 -18.64 -4.81 -9.64
C TYR A 364 -18.48 -3.29 -9.87
N ILE A 365 -19.16 -2.75 -10.88
CA ILE A 365 -19.09 -1.32 -11.20
C ILE A 365 -19.91 -0.46 -10.23
N ASP A 366 -21.16 -0.84 -9.97
CA ASP A 366 -22.11 -0.03 -9.20
C ASP A 366 -22.04 -0.30 -7.69
N GLY A 367 -21.47 -1.45 -7.31
CA GLY A 367 -21.48 -1.95 -5.95
C GLY A 367 -22.79 -2.64 -5.55
N VAL A 368 -22.77 -3.26 -4.36
CA VAL A 368 -23.92 -3.96 -3.79
C VAL A 368 -24.27 -3.33 -2.45
N LYS A 369 -25.51 -2.84 -2.29
CA LYS A 369 -25.97 -2.16 -1.06
C LYS A 369 -25.01 -1.03 -0.63
N SER A 370 -24.58 -0.22 -1.60
CA SER A 370 -23.63 0.89 -1.42
C SER A 370 -22.22 0.46 -0.95
N LYS A 371 -21.86 -0.81 -1.09
CA LYS A 371 -20.51 -1.32 -0.84
C LYS A 371 -19.86 -1.70 -2.17
N GLN A 372 -18.62 -1.26 -2.36
CA GLN A 372 -17.82 -1.62 -3.51
C GLN A 372 -17.44 -3.11 -3.45
N VAL A 373 -17.60 -3.83 -4.56
CA VAL A 373 -17.12 -5.21 -4.71
C VAL A 373 -15.62 -5.17 -5.01
N THR A 374 -14.83 -5.98 -4.31
CA THR A 374 -13.39 -6.04 -4.55
C THR A 374 -13.11 -6.73 -5.88
N GLN A 375 -12.00 -6.37 -6.53
CA GLN A 375 -11.58 -7.01 -7.79
C GLN A 375 -11.40 -8.53 -7.61
N GLU A 376 -10.85 -8.97 -6.48
CA GLU A 376 -10.69 -10.38 -6.15
C GLU A 376 -12.04 -11.10 -6.05
N ALA A 377 -13.03 -10.49 -5.40
CA ALA A 377 -14.38 -11.06 -5.32
C ALA A 377 -15.05 -11.12 -6.69
N PHE A 378 -14.84 -10.11 -7.54
CA PHE A 378 -15.33 -10.12 -8.93
C PHE A 378 -14.66 -11.20 -9.78
N GLN A 379 -13.34 -11.39 -9.67
CA GLN A 379 -12.61 -12.41 -10.42
C GLN A 379 -12.98 -13.85 -9.98
N LYS A 380 -13.40 -14.02 -8.72
CA LYS A 380 -13.85 -15.30 -8.17
C LYS A 380 -15.28 -15.66 -8.58
N ALA A 381 -16.12 -14.66 -8.82
CA ALA A 381 -17.53 -14.81 -9.19
C ALA A 381 -17.68 -15.03 -10.70
#